data_AF-A0AAU4NS78-F1
#
_entry.id   AF-A0AAU4NS78-F1
#
_cell.length_a   1.000
_cell.length_b   1.000
_cell.length_c   1.000
_cell.angle_alpha   90.00
_cell.angle_beta   90.00
_cell.angle_gamma   90.00
#
_symmetry.space_group_name_H-M   'P 1'
#
loop_
_entity.id
_entity.type
_entity.pdbx_description
1 polymer ?
#
loop_
_entity_poly.entity_id
_entity_poly.type
_entity_poly.pdbx_seq_one_letter_code
_entity_poly.pdbx_strand_id
1 'polypeptide(L)'
;MSDTVLDRYQAFRTRRYLQNEARYAHYLPGWRTRSRRRLLVWILVASLVALAASSIFILVGPEWAPLTWLPGAILMSVSWTTLQIVTGRRSDAPADALDEWDLERRNAARSIGFAITQGAVTVPALALVWATTFTDDPRLALGGGFIILSGLLVGICSPGIILAWTAPVDEPDEFPTPTTHSPEKGSA
;
A
#
# COMPACT_ATOMS: atom_id res chain seq x y z
N MET A 1 -6.58 -33.33 12.62
CA MET A 1 -6.65 -31.93 13.10
C MET A 1 -5.26 -31.57 13.61
N SER A 2 -4.41 -31.01 12.76
CA SER A 2 -3.06 -30.60 13.15
C SER A 2 -3.13 -29.17 13.71
N ASP A 3 -3.09 -29.04 15.04
CA ASP A 3 -2.98 -27.76 15.76
C ASP A 3 -1.59 -27.16 15.54
N THR A 4 -1.37 -26.60 14.36
CA THR A 4 -0.10 -25.99 13.99
C THR A 4 0.05 -24.63 14.67
N VAL A 5 1.29 -24.24 15.01
CA VAL A 5 1.59 -22.89 15.54
C VAL A 5 1.08 -21.79 14.60
N LEU A 6 1.06 -22.10 13.30
CA LEU A 6 0.48 -21.26 12.25
C LEU A 6 -1.01 -20.97 12.50
N ASP A 7 -1.82 -21.98 12.83
CA ASP A 7 -3.27 -21.80 13.04
C ASP A 7 -3.56 -20.91 14.26
N ARG A 8 -2.80 -21.09 15.35
CA ARG A 8 -2.88 -20.22 16.53
C ARG A 8 -2.48 -18.78 16.21
N TYR A 9 -1.46 -18.58 15.37
CA TYR A 9 -1.04 -17.25 14.93
C TYR A 9 -2.07 -16.59 14.00
N GLN A 10 -2.68 -17.34 13.08
CA GLN A 10 -3.76 -16.87 12.22
C GLN A 10 -4.97 -16.44 13.06
N ALA A 11 -5.42 -17.29 13.98
CA ALA A 11 -6.54 -16.98 14.88
C ALA A 11 -6.29 -15.71 15.73
N PHE A 12 -5.06 -15.52 16.22
CA PHE A 12 -4.68 -14.30 16.93
C PHE A 12 -4.73 -13.06 16.02
N ARG A 13 -4.20 -13.16 14.79
CA ARG A 13 -4.26 -12.08 13.80
C ARG A 13 -5.70 -11.73 13.42
N THR A 14 -6.56 -12.72 13.23
CA THR A 14 -7.97 -12.52 12.91
C THR A 14 -8.69 -11.76 14.01
N ARG A 15 -8.51 -12.15 15.27
CA ARG A 15 -9.09 -11.42 16.42
C ARG A 15 -8.61 -9.98 16.50
N ARG A 16 -7.31 -9.73 16.27
CA ARG A 16 -6.74 -8.38 16.30
C ARG A 16 -7.18 -7.52 15.12
N TYR A 17 -7.36 -8.12 13.94
CA TYR A 17 -7.90 -7.44 12.77
C TYR A 17 -9.34 -7.00 13.02
N LEU A 18 -10.22 -7.89 13.50
CA LEU A 18 -11.62 -7.57 13.82
C LEU A 18 -11.75 -6.49 14.91
N GLN A 19 -10.89 -6.52 15.94
CA GLN A 19 -10.86 -5.46 16.97
C GLN A 19 -10.41 -4.10 16.40
N ASN A 20 -9.41 -4.10 15.52
CA ASN A 20 -8.97 -2.88 14.84
C ASN A 20 -10.01 -2.40 13.83
N GLU A 21 -10.69 -3.29 13.13
CA GLU A 21 -11.76 -2.95 12.19
C GLU A 21 -12.91 -2.27 12.92
N ALA A 22 -13.36 -2.81 14.05
CA ALA A 22 -14.35 -2.16 14.92
C ALA A 22 -13.88 -0.79 15.42
N ARG A 23 -12.58 -0.64 15.75
CA ARG A 23 -12.00 0.63 16.21
C ARG A 23 -11.90 1.65 15.09
N TYR A 24 -11.51 1.26 13.89
CA TYR A 24 -11.29 2.15 12.75
C TYR A 24 -12.52 2.32 11.84
N ALA A 25 -13.59 1.55 12.06
CA ALA A 25 -14.82 1.57 11.26
C ALA A 25 -15.45 2.97 11.16
N HIS A 26 -15.34 3.78 12.24
CA HIS A 26 -15.90 5.13 12.33
C HIS A 26 -14.89 6.24 12.02
N TYR A 27 -13.62 5.91 11.78
CA TYR A 27 -12.62 6.91 11.44
C TYR A 27 -12.69 7.22 9.94
N LEU A 28 -12.74 8.52 9.63
CA LEU A 28 -12.58 9.07 8.27
C LEU A 28 -13.61 8.60 7.21
N PRO A 29 -14.93 8.51 7.50
CA PRO A 29 -15.93 8.11 6.50
C PRO A 29 -15.92 9.00 5.25
N GLY A 30 -15.69 10.31 5.41
CA GLY A 30 -15.60 11.26 4.29
C GLY A 30 -14.35 11.13 3.40
N TRP A 31 -13.36 10.32 3.79
CA TRP A 31 -12.14 10.06 2.99
C TRP A 31 -12.20 8.77 2.18
N ARG A 32 -13.26 7.95 2.33
CA ARG A 32 -13.49 6.75 1.50
C ARG A 32 -13.88 7.07 0.05
N THR A 33 -14.07 8.35 -0.28
CA THR A 33 -14.41 8.79 -1.64
C THR A 33 -13.30 8.49 -2.65
N ARG A 34 -13.70 8.13 -3.88
CA ARG A 34 -12.79 7.72 -4.99
C ARG A 34 -11.70 8.77 -5.27
N SER A 35 -12.05 10.05 -5.23
CA SER A 35 -11.13 11.15 -5.56
C SER A 35 -10.01 11.30 -4.51
N ARG A 36 -10.33 11.19 -3.21
CA ARG A 36 -9.35 11.31 -2.13
C ARG A 36 -8.44 10.09 -2.04
N ARG A 37 -8.99 8.90 -2.27
CA ARG A 37 -8.21 7.65 -2.38
C ARG A 37 -7.21 7.70 -3.54
N ARG A 38 -7.63 8.20 -4.71
CA ARG A 38 -6.73 8.39 -5.86
C ARG A 38 -5.66 9.44 -5.61
N LEU A 39 -6.01 10.56 -4.95
CA LEU A 39 -5.03 11.58 -4.56
C LEU A 39 -3.96 10.98 -3.64
N LEU A 40 -4.35 10.18 -2.64
CA LEU A 40 -3.40 9.48 -1.77
C LEU A 40 -2.49 8.53 -2.53
N VAL A 41 -3.03 7.77 -3.49
CA VAL A 41 -2.22 6.91 -4.35
C VAL A 41 -1.23 7.74 -5.16
N TRP A 42 -1.64 8.87 -5.74
CA TRP A 42 -0.75 9.76 -6.47
C TRP A 42 0.35 10.35 -5.60
N ILE A 43 0.03 10.79 -4.38
CA ILE A 43 1.01 11.28 -3.41
C ILE A 43 2.01 10.17 -3.06
N LEU A 44 1.53 8.95 -2.82
CA LEU A 44 2.38 7.81 -2.51
C LEU A 44 3.31 7.46 -3.69
N VAL A 45 2.78 7.38 -4.91
CA VAL A 45 3.58 7.13 -6.12
C VAL A 45 4.61 8.25 -6.32
N ALA A 46 4.23 9.52 -6.17
CA ALA A 46 5.14 10.64 -6.27
C ALA A 46 6.26 10.58 -5.22
N SER A 47 5.94 10.18 -3.98
CA SER A 47 6.93 10.00 -2.92
C SER A 47 7.91 8.86 -3.23
N LEU A 48 7.44 7.74 -3.79
CA LEU A 48 8.30 6.63 -4.22
C LEU A 48 9.24 7.04 -5.37
N VAL A 49 8.73 7.79 -6.35
CA VAL A 49 9.55 8.36 -7.43
C VAL A 49 10.60 9.32 -6.88
N ALA A 50 10.22 10.17 -5.92
CA ALA A 50 11.15 11.06 -5.24
C ALA A 50 12.26 10.30 -4.51
N LEU A 51 11.93 9.20 -3.81
CA LEU A 51 12.92 8.33 -3.16
C LEU A 51 13.92 7.73 -4.17
N ALA A 52 13.42 7.21 -5.29
CA ALA A 52 14.27 6.68 -6.34
C ALA A 52 15.18 7.77 -6.97
N ALA A 53 14.62 8.95 -7.25
CA ALA A 53 15.36 10.08 -7.78
C ALA A 53 16.43 10.58 -6.79
N SER A 54 16.10 10.72 -5.51
CA SER A 54 17.06 11.06 -4.46
C SER A 54 18.17 10.01 -4.36
N SER A 55 17.84 8.73 -4.51
CA SER A 55 18.84 7.65 -4.48
C SER A 55 19.84 7.74 -5.63
N ILE A 56 19.37 8.09 -6.84
CA ILE A 56 20.24 8.36 -7.99
C ILE A 56 21.06 9.64 -7.76
N PHE A 57 20.45 10.67 -7.18
CA PHE A 57 21.15 11.92 -6.85
C PHE A 57 22.31 11.69 -5.87
N ILE A 58 22.16 10.76 -4.91
CA ILE A 58 23.24 10.40 -3.97
C ILE A 58 24.48 9.83 -4.68
N LEU A 59 24.32 9.16 -5.82
CA LEU A 59 25.46 8.58 -6.57
C LEU A 59 26.39 9.66 -7.13
N VAL A 60 25.84 10.80 -7.54
CA VAL A 60 26.60 11.87 -8.22
C VAL A 60 26.74 13.13 -7.36
N GLY A 61 25.96 13.23 -6.30
CA GLY A 61 25.79 14.43 -5.51
C GLY A 61 26.87 14.67 -4.45
N PRO A 62 26.76 15.81 -3.75
CA PRO A 62 27.61 16.15 -2.61
C PRO A 62 27.29 15.29 -1.38
N GLU A 63 28.13 15.37 -0.35
CA GLU A 63 28.02 14.54 0.87
C GLU A 63 26.67 14.68 1.62
N TRP A 64 25.98 15.81 1.47
CA TRP A 64 24.65 16.04 2.07
C TRP A 64 23.50 15.45 1.25
N ALA A 65 23.74 14.93 0.05
CA ALA A 65 22.71 14.35 -0.82
C ALA A 65 21.82 13.29 -0.14
N PRO A 66 22.30 12.43 0.79
CA PRO A 66 21.44 11.46 1.49
C PRO A 66 20.30 12.11 2.28
N LEU A 67 20.46 13.36 2.71
CA LEU A 67 19.43 14.08 3.44
C LEU A 67 18.18 14.35 2.58
N THR A 68 18.33 14.38 1.26
CA THR A 68 17.22 14.55 0.30
C THR A 68 16.29 13.34 0.23
N TRP A 69 16.71 12.17 0.74
CA TRP A 69 15.88 10.97 0.78
C TRP A 69 14.86 11.01 1.93
N LEU A 70 15.21 11.65 3.05
CA LEU A 70 14.39 11.66 4.27
C LEU A 70 12.99 12.27 4.08
N PRO A 71 12.80 13.43 3.41
CA PRO A 71 11.47 13.99 3.21
C PRO A 71 10.55 13.07 2.41
N GLY A 72 11.08 12.41 1.38
CA GLY A 72 10.33 11.43 0.59
C GLY A 72 9.92 10.22 1.43
N ALA A 73 10.80 9.73 2.31
CA ALA A 73 10.51 8.60 3.19
C ALA A 73 9.42 8.92 4.21
N ILE A 74 9.42 10.13 4.77
CA ILE A 74 8.39 10.61 5.69
C ILE A 74 7.04 10.71 4.96
N LEU A 75 7.02 11.36 3.79
CA LEU A 75 5.80 11.50 2.98
C LEU A 75 5.24 10.13 2.55
N MET A 76 6.11 9.21 2.14
CA MET A 76 5.75 7.84 1.81
C MET A 76 5.14 7.13 3.02
N SER A 77 5.79 7.20 4.18
CA SER A 77 5.31 6.54 5.41
C SER A 77 3.94 7.06 5.85
N VAL A 78 3.74 8.38 5.84
CA VAL A 78 2.47 9.02 6.21
C VAL A 78 1.37 8.69 5.20
N SER A 79 1.66 8.79 3.90
CA SER A 79 0.68 8.48 2.85
C SER A 79 0.29 7.01 2.83
N TRP A 80 1.25 6.10 3.01
CA TRP A 80 1.02 4.66 3.10
C TRP A 80 0.15 4.29 4.29
N THR A 81 0.48 4.78 5.49
CA THR A 81 -0.32 4.52 6.69
C THR A 81 -1.74 5.06 6.56
N THR A 82 -1.90 6.25 5.99
CA THR A 82 -3.21 6.84 5.71
C THR A 82 -3.99 5.99 4.71
N LEU A 83 -3.36 5.54 3.62
CA LEU A 83 -3.98 4.67 2.63
C LEU A 83 -4.45 3.35 3.25
N GLN A 84 -3.63 2.76 4.11
CA GLN A 84 -3.96 1.54 4.84
C GLN A 84 -5.14 1.72 5.79
N ILE A 85 -5.24 2.86 6.47
CA ILE A 85 -6.39 3.17 7.33
C ILE A 85 -7.67 3.34 6.49
N VAL A 86 -7.61 4.12 5.40
CA VAL A 86 -8.78 4.41 4.54
C VAL A 86 -9.29 3.15 3.83
N THR A 87 -8.39 2.24 3.45
CA THR A 87 -8.73 0.97 2.79
C THR A 87 -9.06 -0.16 3.77
N GLY A 88 -9.12 0.12 5.07
CA GLY A 88 -9.40 -0.89 6.09
C GLY A 88 -8.32 -1.97 6.20
N ARG A 89 -7.10 -1.71 5.71
CA ARG A 89 -5.99 -2.67 5.63
C ARG A 89 -6.37 -3.95 4.90
N ARG A 90 -7.26 -3.87 3.89
CA ARG A 90 -7.73 -5.04 3.13
C ARG A 90 -6.58 -5.80 2.45
N SER A 91 -5.43 -5.14 2.19
CA SER A 91 -4.20 -5.81 1.74
C SER A 91 -3.59 -6.77 2.78
N ASP A 92 -3.83 -6.50 4.07
CA ASP A 92 -3.25 -7.19 5.23
C ASP A 92 -4.28 -8.02 6.00
N ALA A 93 -5.55 -8.01 5.55
CA ALA A 93 -6.66 -8.74 6.14
C ALA A 93 -6.33 -10.25 6.22
N PRO A 94 -6.71 -10.96 7.30
CA PRO A 94 -6.52 -12.41 7.42
C PRO A 94 -7.32 -13.16 6.36
N ALA A 95 -6.83 -14.32 5.90
CA ALA A 95 -7.52 -15.12 4.89
C ALA A 95 -8.92 -15.57 5.37
N ASP A 96 -9.05 -15.94 6.65
CA ASP A 96 -10.32 -16.39 7.24
C ASP A 96 -11.40 -15.30 7.33
N ALA A 97 -11.05 -14.04 7.07
CA ALA A 97 -11.99 -12.91 7.08
C ALA A 97 -12.42 -12.48 5.67
N LEU A 98 -11.91 -13.14 4.62
CA LEU A 98 -12.17 -12.81 3.22
C LEU A 98 -12.88 -13.99 2.55
N ASP A 99 -13.86 -13.68 1.70
CA ASP A 99 -14.43 -14.68 0.79
C ASP A 99 -13.38 -15.09 -0.27
N GLU A 100 -13.59 -16.25 -0.90
CA GLU A 100 -12.63 -16.84 -1.87
C GLU A 100 -12.22 -15.86 -2.98
N TRP A 101 -13.18 -15.08 -3.50
CA TRP A 101 -12.94 -14.09 -4.54
C TRP A 101 -12.01 -12.95 -4.07
N ASP A 102 -12.21 -12.45 -2.86
CA ASP A 102 -11.37 -11.40 -2.29
C ASP A 102 -9.95 -11.92 -1.98
N LEU A 103 -9.86 -13.19 -1.57
CA LEU A 103 -8.59 -13.88 -1.34
C LEU A 103 -7.77 -14.00 -2.64
N GLU A 104 -8.38 -14.45 -3.74
CA GLU A 104 -7.76 -14.52 -5.06
C GLU A 104 -7.26 -13.15 -5.53
N ARG A 105 -8.10 -12.11 -5.40
CA ARG A 105 -7.75 -10.75 -5.81
C ARG A 105 -6.56 -10.18 -5.04
N ARG A 106 -6.50 -10.45 -3.73
CA ARG A 106 -5.36 -10.08 -2.88
C ARG A 106 -4.09 -10.84 -3.28
N ASN A 107 -4.19 -12.13 -3.54
CA ASN A 107 -3.05 -12.95 -3.94
C ASN A 107 -2.51 -12.53 -5.32
N ALA A 108 -3.39 -12.21 -6.27
CA ALA A 108 -3.00 -11.63 -7.55
C ALA A 108 -2.23 -10.31 -7.35
N ALA A 109 -2.77 -9.38 -6.55
CA ALA A 109 -2.09 -8.12 -6.24
C ALA A 109 -0.72 -8.32 -5.56
N ARG A 110 -0.60 -9.30 -4.65
CA ARG A 110 0.67 -9.67 -4.00
C ARG A 110 1.67 -10.27 -4.99
N SER A 111 1.22 -11.13 -5.90
CA SER A 111 2.08 -11.72 -6.93
C SER A 111 2.65 -10.66 -7.88
N ILE A 112 1.84 -9.67 -8.26
CA ILE A 112 2.28 -8.51 -9.04
C ILE A 112 3.28 -7.68 -8.24
N GLY A 113 2.98 -7.39 -6.97
CA GLY A 113 3.91 -6.69 -6.08
C GLY A 113 5.25 -7.41 -5.94
N PHE A 114 5.24 -8.74 -5.83
CA PHE A 114 6.45 -9.55 -5.81
C PHE A 114 7.25 -9.42 -7.10
N ALA A 115 6.60 -9.54 -8.27
CA ALA A 115 7.27 -9.36 -9.57
C ALA A 115 7.88 -7.95 -9.72
N ILE A 116 7.17 -6.90 -9.28
CA ILE A 116 7.68 -5.53 -9.26
C ILE A 116 8.90 -5.43 -8.34
N THR A 117 8.82 -5.98 -7.12
CA THR A 117 9.93 -5.99 -6.16
C THR A 117 11.15 -6.68 -6.76
N GLN A 118 10.94 -7.84 -7.37
CA GLN A 118 11.99 -8.63 -7.98
C GLN A 118 12.70 -7.82 -9.07
N GLY A 119 11.96 -7.18 -9.98
CA GLY A 119 12.56 -6.32 -11.01
C GLY A 119 13.27 -5.10 -10.42
N ALA A 120 12.60 -4.39 -9.50
CA ALA A 120 13.09 -3.15 -8.89
C ALA A 120 14.33 -3.34 -8.02
N VAL A 121 14.57 -4.55 -7.49
CA VAL A 121 15.75 -4.86 -6.68
C VAL A 121 16.82 -5.56 -7.51
N THR A 122 16.45 -6.52 -8.34
CA THR A 122 17.42 -7.34 -9.10
C THR A 122 18.17 -6.49 -10.13
N VAL A 123 17.45 -5.64 -10.88
CA VAL A 123 18.08 -4.82 -11.93
C VAL A 123 19.13 -3.87 -11.34
N PRO A 124 18.83 -3.06 -10.30
CA PRO A 124 19.86 -2.24 -9.68
C PRO A 124 20.96 -3.04 -8.99
N ALA A 125 20.64 -4.17 -8.35
CA ALA A 125 21.66 -5.01 -7.71
C ALA A 125 22.69 -5.52 -8.72
N LEU A 126 22.24 -6.02 -9.88
CA LEU A 126 23.13 -6.45 -10.96
C LEU A 126 23.96 -5.28 -11.50
N ALA A 127 23.33 -4.12 -11.69
CA ALA A 127 24.03 -2.92 -12.14
C ALA A 127 25.12 -2.49 -11.15
N LEU A 128 24.86 -2.56 -9.84
CA LEU A 128 25.82 -2.22 -8.78
C LEU A 128 26.99 -3.22 -8.72
N VAL A 129 26.70 -4.53 -8.81
CA VAL A 129 27.74 -5.57 -8.86
C VAL A 129 28.66 -5.38 -10.08
N TRP A 130 28.09 -5.00 -11.22
CA TRP A 130 28.87 -4.68 -12.40
C TRP A 130 29.64 -3.37 -12.23
N ALA A 131 29.02 -2.33 -11.68
CA ALA A 131 29.67 -1.03 -11.49
C ALA A 131 30.91 -1.12 -10.59
N THR A 132 30.89 -1.97 -9.56
CA THR A 132 32.04 -2.16 -8.67
C THR A 132 33.27 -2.78 -9.36
N THR A 133 33.14 -3.34 -10.57
CA THR A 133 34.32 -3.81 -11.32
C THR A 133 35.04 -2.70 -12.07
N PHE A 134 34.44 -1.51 -12.20
CA PHE A 134 35.00 -0.38 -12.96
C PHE A 134 35.43 0.79 -12.06
N THR A 135 34.97 0.84 -10.81
CA THR A 135 35.25 1.95 -9.90
C THR A 135 35.12 1.52 -8.43
N ASP A 136 35.99 2.08 -7.59
CA ASP A 136 36.00 1.89 -6.13
C ASP A 136 35.35 3.08 -5.39
N ASP A 137 34.49 3.85 -6.06
CA ASP A 137 33.84 5.02 -5.45
C ASP A 137 32.91 4.61 -4.29
N PRO A 138 33.16 5.05 -3.04
CA PRO A 138 32.32 4.71 -1.89
C PRO A 138 30.86 5.17 -2.03
N ARG A 139 30.58 6.14 -2.91
CA ARG A 139 29.20 6.59 -3.21
C ARG A 139 28.36 5.50 -3.84
N LEU A 140 28.97 4.53 -4.53
CA LEU A 140 28.26 3.37 -5.07
C LEU A 140 27.63 2.52 -3.97
N ALA A 141 28.33 2.30 -2.86
CA ALA A 141 27.79 1.55 -1.74
C ALA A 141 26.63 2.31 -1.08
N LEU A 142 26.82 3.60 -0.82
CA LEU A 142 25.81 4.44 -0.18
C LEU A 142 24.57 4.63 -1.07
N GLY A 143 24.74 5.20 -2.26
CA GLY A 143 23.65 5.47 -3.20
C GLY A 143 22.99 4.17 -3.71
N GLY A 144 23.79 3.13 -3.95
CA GLY A 144 23.29 1.81 -4.30
C GLY A 144 22.40 1.20 -3.21
N GLY A 145 22.81 1.32 -1.95
CA GLY A 145 21.97 0.93 -0.80
C GLY A 145 20.62 1.65 -0.77
N PHE A 146 20.62 2.97 -1.02
CA PHE A 146 19.38 3.75 -1.10
C PHE A 146 18.50 3.37 -2.31
N ILE A 147 19.09 3.02 -3.46
CA ILE A 147 18.34 2.54 -4.63
C ILE A 147 17.64 1.22 -4.29
N ILE A 148 18.37 0.26 -3.70
CA ILE A 148 17.80 -1.03 -3.30
C ILE A 148 16.69 -0.84 -2.26
N LEU A 149 16.91 0.01 -1.26
CA LEU A 149 15.91 0.33 -0.25
C LEU A 149 14.65 0.95 -0.88
N SER A 150 14.81 1.87 -1.82
CA SER A 150 13.69 2.49 -2.54
C SER A 150 12.93 1.45 -3.39
N GLY A 151 13.63 0.53 -4.06
CA GLY A 151 13.03 -0.57 -4.81
C GLY A 151 12.20 -1.51 -3.93
N LEU A 152 12.68 -1.83 -2.73
CA LEU A 152 11.93 -2.61 -1.74
C LEU A 152 10.65 -1.88 -1.29
N LEU A 153 10.72 -0.57 -1.04
CA LEU A 153 9.56 0.23 -0.65
C LEU A 153 8.49 0.28 -1.76
N VAL A 154 8.92 0.38 -3.02
CA VAL A 154 8.01 0.27 -4.18
C VAL A 154 7.30 -1.07 -4.16
N GLY A 155 8.04 -2.16 -3.96
CA GLY A 155 7.51 -3.51 -3.83
C GLY A 155 6.46 -3.67 -2.73
N ILE A 156 6.78 -3.20 -1.52
CA ILE A 156 5.89 -3.26 -0.34
C ILE A 156 4.59 -2.50 -0.58
N CYS A 157 4.67 -1.32 -1.22
CA CYS A 157 3.50 -0.48 -1.43
C CYS A 157 2.63 -0.94 -2.62
N SER A 158 3.21 -1.69 -3.57
CA SER A 158 2.56 -2.04 -4.84
C SER A 158 1.22 -2.78 -4.69
N PRO A 159 1.10 -3.85 -3.87
CA PRO A 159 -0.18 -4.54 -3.68
C PRO A 159 -1.26 -3.62 -3.11
N GLY A 160 -0.90 -2.75 -2.16
CA GLY A 160 -1.83 -1.80 -1.55
C GLY A 160 -2.29 -0.73 -2.54
N ILE A 161 -1.39 -0.24 -3.40
CA ILE A 161 -1.72 0.68 -4.49
C ILE A 161 -2.71 0.04 -5.47
N ILE A 162 -2.44 -1.20 -5.92
CA ILE A 162 -3.28 -1.95 -6.87
C ILE A 162 -4.68 -2.17 -6.28
N LEU A 163 -4.76 -2.61 -5.03
CA LEU A 163 -6.03 -2.85 -4.36
C LEU A 163 -6.80 -1.54 -4.13
N ALA A 164 -6.13 -0.47 -3.69
CA ALA A 164 -6.76 0.83 -3.51
C ALA A 164 -7.26 1.42 -4.84
N TRP A 165 -6.55 1.19 -5.94
CA TRP A 165 -6.95 1.70 -7.25
C TRP A 165 -8.16 0.95 -7.83
N THR A 166 -8.21 -0.37 -7.62
CA THR A 166 -9.22 -1.24 -8.20
C THR A 166 -10.42 -1.54 -7.29
N ALA A 167 -10.39 -1.13 -6.03
CA ALA A 167 -11.49 -1.34 -5.09
C ALA A 167 -12.81 -0.72 -5.61
N PRO A 168 -13.94 -1.45 -5.51
CA PRO A 168 -15.28 -0.90 -5.77
C PRO A 168 -15.51 0.39 -4.97
N VAL A 169 -16.37 1.25 -5.49
CA VAL A 169 -16.84 2.42 -4.75
C VAL A 169 -17.90 1.91 -3.79
N ASP A 170 -17.72 2.13 -2.49
CA ASP A 170 -18.86 2.08 -1.57
C ASP A 170 -19.75 3.25 -1.99
N GLU A 171 -20.87 2.96 -2.66
CA GLU A 171 -21.93 3.95 -2.83
C GLU A 171 -22.29 4.42 -1.42
N PRO A 172 -22.29 5.74 -1.15
CA PRO A 172 -22.69 6.22 0.17
C PRO A 172 -24.07 5.63 0.44
N ASP A 173 -24.20 4.89 1.54
CA ASP A 173 -25.44 4.24 1.95
C ASP A 173 -26.61 5.12 1.52
N GLU A 174 -27.37 4.65 0.52
CA GLU A 174 -28.57 5.34 0.07
C GLU A 174 -29.48 5.31 1.30
N PHE A 175 -29.46 6.41 2.08
CA PHE A 175 -30.37 6.60 3.19
C PHE A 175 -31.73 6.22 2.65
N PRO A 176 -32.46 5.28 3.29
CA PRO A 176 -33.79 4.92 2.81
C PRO A 176 -34.55 6.23 2.70
N THR A 177 -34.85 6.64 1.47
CA THR A 177 -35.75 7.76 1.25
C THR A 177 -37.01 7.36 2.01
N PRO A 178 -37.48 8.17 2.97
CA PRO A 178 -38.69 7.80 3.70
C PRO A 178 -39.75 7.59 2.63
N THR A 179 -40.21 6.34 2.50
CA THR A 179 -41.26 5.98 1.57
C THR A 179 -42.41 6.92 1.89
N THR A 180 -42.63 7.92 1.05
CA THR A 180 -43.82 8.75 1.12
C THR A 180 -44.97 7.81 0.81
N HIS A 181 -45.57 7.28 1.86
CA HIS A 181 -46.80 6.52 1.80
C HIS A 181 -47.83 7.46 1.17
N SER A 182 -48.05 7.31 -0.13
CA SER A 182 -49.15 8.00 -0.81
C SER A 182 -50.41 7.35 -0.25
N PRO A 183 -51.29 8.07 0.45
CA PRO A 183 -52.54 7.49 0.91
C PRO A 183 -53.35 7.12 -0.33
N GLU A 184 -53.62 5.82 -0.45
CA GLU A 184 -54.55 5.24 -1.40
C GLU A 184 -55.88 6.02 -1.26
N LYS A 185 -56.22 6.82 -2.27
CA LYS A 185 -57.54 7.42 -2.36
C LYS A 185 -58.52 6.29 -2.62
N GLY A 186 -59.15 5.79 -1.56
CA GLY A 186 -60.35 4.97 -1.67
C GLY A 186 -61.40 5.73 -2.46
N SER A 187 -61.69 5.25 -3.66
CA SER A 187 -62.88 5.64 -4.42
C SER A 187 -64.07 4.87 -3.88
N ALA A 188 -65.10 5.64 -3.52
CA ALA A 188 -66.44 5.19 -3.14
C ALA A 188 -67.16 4.41 -4.25
#